data_AF-X0WCW2-F1
#
_entry.id   AF-X0WCW2-F1
#
_cell.length_a   1.000
_cell.length_b   1.000
_cell.length_c   1.000
_cell.angle_alpha   90.00
_cell.angle_beta   90.00
_cell.angle_gamma   90.00
#
_symmetry.space_group_name_H-M   'P 1'
#
loop_
_entity.id
_entity.type
_entity.pdbx_description
1 polymer ?
#
loop_
_entity_poly.entity_id
_entity_poly.type
_entity_poly.pdbx_seq_one_letter_code
_entity_poly.pdbx_strand_id
1 'polypeptide(L)' 'MKYRVRLDLSFESETDAQSLMAYAKNLSGKAVSINEGGVNEEIAFCDLEICRHDEGLPCERLERVEIRKLTT' A
#
# COMPACT_ATOMS: atom_id res chain seq x y z
N MET A 1 -4.24 19.54 -10.67
CA MET A 1 -4.20 18.23 -11.37
C MET A 1 -3.38 17.27 -10.53
N LYS A 2 -3.79 16.01 -10.36
CA LYS A 2 -3.07 15.02 -9.55
C LYS A 2 -2.74 13.81 -10.41
N TYR A 3 -1.49 13.33 -10.35
CA TYR A 3 -1.04 12.12 -11.05
C TYR A 3 -0.99 10.98 -10.04
N ARG A 4 -1.57 9.82 -10.38
CA ARG A 4 -1.62 8.62 -9.54
C ARG A 4 -0.93 7.48 -10.29
N VAL A 5 0.00 6.82 -9.61
CA VAL A 5 0.68 5.60 -10.09
C VAL A 5 0.15 4.43 -9.25
N ARG A 6 -0.21 3.32 -9.90
CA ARG A 6 -0.54 2.03 -9.26
C ARG A 6 0.50 1.01 -9.72
N LEU A 7 1.11 0.31 -8.77
CA LEU A 7 2.13 -0.72 -9.01
C LEU A 7 1.57 -2.05 -8.54
N ASP A 8 1.63 -3.05 -9.40
CA ASP A 8 1.29 -4.45 -9.14
C ASP A 8 2.54 -5.28 -9.47
N LEU A 9 3.12 -5.91 -8.44
CA LEU A 9 4.43 -6.54 -8.50
C LEU A 9 4.37 -7.86 -7.73
N SER A 10 4.86 -8.93 -8.35
CA SER A 10 5.00 -10.25 -7.73
C SER A 10 6.45 -10.49 -7.33
N PHE A 11 6.68 -11.03 -6.13
CA PHE A 11 8.00 -11.27 -5.56
C PHE A 11 8.13 -12.75 -5.18
N GLU A 12 9.31 -13.33 -5.41
CA GLU A 12 9.65 -14.67 -4.92
C GLU A 12 10.01 -14.68 -3.41
N SER A 13 10.38 -13.52 -2.86
CA SER A 13 10.82 -13.33 -1.48
C SER A 13 9.86 -12.43 -0.71
N GLU A 14 9.34 -12.95 0.40
CA GLU A 14 8.48 -12.17 1.31
C GLU A 14 9.22 -10.94 1.88
N THR A 15 10.52 -11.08 2.16
CA THR A 15 11.36 -9.98 2.69
C THR A 15 11.50 -8.84 1.68
N ASP A 16 11.57 -9.14 0.38
CA ASP A 16 11.66 -8.10 -0.65
C ASP A 16 10.33 -7.36 -0.82
N ALA A 17 9.21 -8.10 -0.79
CA ALA A 17 7.87 -7.51 -0.80
C ALA A 17 7.66 -6.58 0.41
N GLN A 18 8.03 -7.03 1.61
CA GLN A 18 7.97 -6.23 2.84
C GLN A 18 8.88 -5.00 2.78
N SER A 19 10.08 -5.13 2.20
CA SER A 19 11.02 -4.02 2.05
C SER A 19 10.48 -2.93 1.13
N LEU A 20 9.87 -3.30 -0.01
CA LEU A 20 9.20 -2.36 -0.88
C LEU A 20 8.01 -1.70 -0.18
N MET A 21 7.19 -2.47 0.54
CA MET A 21 6.06 -1.93 1.27
C MET A 21 6.49 -0.90 2.33
N ALA A 22 7.54 -1.20 3.10
CA ALA A 22 8.10 -0.28 4.08
C ALA A 22 8.63 1.01 3.43
N TYR A 23 9.35 0.88 2.31
CA TYR A 23 9.82 2.03 1.54
C TYR A 23 8.65 2.88 1.02
N ALA A 24 7.64 2.24 0.42
CA ALA A 24 6.46 2.89 -0.13
C ALA A 24 5.66 3.61 0.96
N LYS A 25 5.45 2.99 2.13
CA LYS A 25 4.82 3.61 3.30
C LYS A 25 5.55 4.89 3.72
N ASN A 26 6.86 4.80 3.89
CA ASN A 26 7.69 5.93 4.34
C ASN A 26 7.71 7.08 3.34
N LEU A 27 7.80 6.78 2.05
CA LEU A 27 7.76 7.79 1.00
C LEU A 27 6.36 8.41 0.88
N SER A 28 5.30 7.60 0.99
CA SER A 28 3.91 8.07 0.91
C SER A 28 3.53 9.00 2.05
N GLY A 29 4.11 8.83 3.25
CA GLY A 29 3.94 9.77 4.37
C GLY A 29 4.44 11.19 4.11
N LYS A 30 5.24 11.40 3.04
CA LYS A 30 5.74 12.71 2.59
C LYS A 30 4.91 13.32 1.45
N ALA A 31 3.84 12.66 1.01
CA ALA A 31 3.03 13.14 -0.09
C ALA A 31 2.36 14.49 0.25
N VAL A 32 2.34 15.40 -0.73
CA VAL A 32 1.80 16.76 -0.57
C VAL A 32 0.31 16.76 -0.17
N SER A 33 -0.44 15.75 -0.61
CA SER A 33 -1.85 15.55 -0.29
C SER A 33 -2.08 14.07 -0.01
N ILE A 34 -2.25 13.73 1.27
CA ILE A 34 -2.67 12.43 1.75
C ILE A 34 -4.14 12.56 2.11
N ASN A 35 -4.99 11.64 1.63
CA ASN A 35 -6.34 11.57 2.16
C ASN A 35 -6.27 10.80 3.48
N GLU A 36 -6.33 11.51 4.60
CA GLU A 36 -6.25 10.90 5.93
C GLU A 36 -7.58 10.26 6.37
N GLY A 37 -8.60 10.34 5.50
CA GLY A 37 -9.93 9.85 5.78
C GLY A 37 -10.72 10.76 6.72
N GLY A 38 -12.03 10.56 6.70
CA GLY A 38 -13.04 11.14 7.58
C GLY A 38 -14.09 10.06 7.85
N VAL A 39 -15.16 10.39 8.57
CA VAL A 39 -16.17 9.39 9.01
C VAL A 39 -16.70 8.52 7.84
N ASN A 40 -16.70 9.04 6.61
CA ASN A 40 -17.08 8.30 5.40
C ASN A 40 -16.14 8.54 4.20
N GLU A 41 -14.89 8.96 4.43
CA GLU A 41 -13.94 9.20 3.34
C GLU A 41 -12.90 8.09 3.23
N GLU A 42 -12.52 7.77 2.00
CA GLU A 42 -11.50 6.78 1.71
C GLU A 42 -10.13 7.26 2.23
N ILE A 43 -9.54 6.53 3.17
CA ILE A 43 -8.18 6.79 3.63
C ILE A 43 -7.15 6.31 2.62
N ALA A 44 -6.00 6.97 2.52
CA ALA A 44 -4.85 6.48 1.77
C ALA A 44 -4.19 5.30 2.50
N PHE A 45 -3.85 4.25 1.76
CA PHE A 45 -3.30 3.02 2.34
C PHE A 45 -2.34 2.29 1.39
N CYS A 46 -1.58 1.36 1.96
CA CYS A 46 -0.90 0.27 1.25
C CYS A 46 -1.41 -1.07 1.81
N ASP A 47 -1.81 -1.98 0.94
CA ASP A 47 -2.13 -3.36 1.32
C ASP A 47 -0.97 -4.29 0.91
N LEU A 48 -0.70 -5.31 1.72
CA LEU A 48 0.12 -6.46 1.39
C LEU A 48 -0.80 -7.67 1.27
N GLU A 49 -0.72 -8.35 0.14
CA GLU A 49 -1.56 -9.50 -0.15
C GLU A 49 -0.69 -10.67 -0.61
N ILE A 50 -1.10 -11.89 -0.26
CA ILE A 50 -0.60 -13.11 -0.88
C ILE A 50 -1.57 -13.50 -2.01
N CYS A 51 -1.09 -13.43 -3.23
CA CYS A 51 -1.87 -13.77 -4.42
C CYS A 51 -1.39 -15.11 -4.99
N ARG A 52 -2.33 -16.04 -5.18
CA ARG A 52 -2.08 -17.34 -5.81
C ARG A 52 -2.83 -17.44 -7.14
N HIS A 53 -2.66 -16.40 -7.98
CA HIS A 53 -3.36 -16.30 -9.27
C HIS A 53 -3.03 -17.48 -10.19
N ASP A 54 -1.80 -17.98 -10.16
CA ASP A 54 -1.38 -19.15 -10.95
C ASP A 54 -2.10 -20.44 -10.52
N GLU A 55 -2.64 -20.48 -9.30
CA GLU A 55 -3.46 -21.59 -8.76
C GLU A 55 -4.97 -21.33 -8.93
N GLY A 56 -5.37 -20.19 -9.53
CA GLY A 56 -6.77 -19.79 -9.66
C GLY A 56 -7.45 -19.36 -8.35
N LEU A 57 -6.66 -19.08 -7.31
CA LEU A 57 -7.15 -18.72 -5.98
C LEU A 57 -7.17 -17.19 -5.78
N PRO A 58 -8.09 -16.67 -4.94
CA PRO A 58 -8.16 -15.24 -4.65
C PRO A 58 -6.92 -14.79 -3.85
N CYS A 59 -6.58 -13.49 -3.96
CA CYS A 59 -5.61 -12.89 -3.06
C CYS A 59 -6.16 -12.84 -1.64
N GLU A 60 -5.31 -13.16 -0.67
CA GLU A 60 -5.59 -12.97 0.75
C GLU A 60 -4.78 -11.79 1.27
N ARG A 61 -5.46 -10.82 1.88
CA ARG A 61 -4.82 -9.64 2.45
C ARG A 61 -4.15 -9.98 3.77
N LEU A 62 -2.84 -9.85 3.81
CA LEU A 62 -2.00 -10.10 4.98
C LEU A 62 -1.92 -8.88 5.88
N GLU A 63 -1.71 -7.70 5.30
CA GLU A 63 -1.55 -6.46 6.05
C GLU A 63 -2.21 -5.28 5.32
N ARG A 64 -2.76 -4.35 6.10
CA ARG A 64 -3.19 -3.03 5.62
C ARG A 64 -2.52 -1.96 6.45
N VAL A 65 -1.83 -1.06 5.78
CA VAL A 65 -1.18 0.10 6.40
C VAL A 65 -1.86 1.36 5.93
N GLU A 66 -2.54 2.04 6.86
CA GLU A 66 -3.02 3.40 6.63
C GLU A 66 -1.85 4.38 6.58
N ILE A 67 -1.88 5.27 5.60
CA ILE A 67 -0.88 6.32 5.44
C ILE A 67 -1.45 7.59 6.05
N ARG A 68 -0.77 8.11 7.07
CA ARG A 68 -1.05 9.39 7.72
C ARG A 68 0.08 10.37 7.39
N LYS A 69 -0.16 11.68 7.47
CA LYS A 69 0.93 12.65 7.42
C LYS A 69 1.86 12.45 8.61
N LEU A 70 3.15 12.59 8.37
CA LEU A 70 4.12 12.74 9.44
C LEU A 70 3.88 14.10 10.11
N THR A 71 3.39 14.08 11.35
CA THR A 71 3.42 15.27 12.21
C THR A 71 4.88 15.61 12.49
N THR A 72 5.27 16.85 12.16
CA THR A 72 6.61 17.39 12.45
C THR A 72 6.69 17.82 13.91
#